data_AF-A0A0D2VBM6-F1
#
_entry.id   AF-A0A0D2VBM6-F1
#
_cell.length_a   1.000
_cell.length_b   1.000
_cell.length_c   1.000
_cell.angle_alpha   90.00
_cell.angle_beta   90.00
_cell.angle_gamma   90.00
#
_symmetry.space_group_name_H-M   'P 1'
#
loop_
_entity.id
_entity.type
_entity.pdbx_description
1 polymer ?
#
loop_
_entity_poly.entity_id
_entity_poly.type
_entity_poly.pdbx_seq_one_letter_code
_entity_poly.pdbx_strand_id
1 'polypeptide(L)'
;MNNLLTDSFVDDAQGHGDIEMGRQVPGSTSDMGMEAFNKQMQEVEKQVEKLSGLLRKLKDANEESKSVTKASAMKAMKKRMEKDIDEVGKIARNVKARLEAINKENLTNRQKPGCEKGTSIDRSRMNVTNSVAIRFKDLMMEFQTLRQKIQDEYREVIERRVITVTGTRPDEQVS
;
A
#
# COMPACT_ATOMS: atom_id res chain seq x y z
N MET A 1 -72.95 -34.52 -0.45
CA MET A 1 -73.10 -34.82 1.00
C MET A 1 -71.76 -35.44 1.40
N ASN A 2 -70.95 -34.83 2.28
CA ASN A 2 -71.09 -34.78 3.75
C ASN A 2 -71.12 -36.20 4.35
N ASN A 3 -70.52 -36.59 5.48
CA ASN A 3 -69.49 -36.06 6.43
C ASN A 3 -69.23 -37.22 7.45
N LEU A 4 -68.17 -37.34 8.27
CA LEU A 4 -66.83 -36.74 8.44
C LEU A 4 -66.08 -37.64 9.48
N LEU A 5 -64.76 -37.45 9.72
CA LEU A 5 -63.96 -38.08 10.81
C LEU A 5 -63.64 -39.59 10.57
N THR A 6 -62.55 -40.19 11.08
CA THR A 6 -61.70 -39.81 12.23
C THR A 6 -60.21 -40.16 12.02
N ASP A 7 -59.36 -39.22 12.41
CA ASP A 7 -57.98 -39.27 12.92
C ASP A 7 -57.25 -40.64 13.07
N SER A 8 -55.99 -40.67 12.60
CA SER A 8 -54.88 -41.51 13.12
C SER A 8 -53.56 -41.03 12.50
N PHE A 9 -52.83 -40.16 13.21
CA PHE A 9 -51.43 -39.88 12.91
C PHE A 9 -50.60 -41.18 12.99
N VAL A 10 -49.84 -41.47 11.94
CA VAL A 10 -48.75 -42.44 11.98
C VAL A 10 -47.46 -41.71 11.67
N ASP A 11 -46.63 -41.56 12.69
CA ASP A 11 -45.26 -41.07 12.61
C ASP A 11 -44.40 -42.18 11.97
N ASP A 12 -43.92 -41.97 10.76
CA ASP A 12 -42.97 -42.87 10.10
C ASP A 12 -41.68 -42.11 9.82
N ALA A 13 -40.78 -42.17 10.80
CA ALA A 13 -39.51 -41.47 10.82
C ALA A 13 -38.48 -42.10 9.86
N GLN A 14 -38.74 -42.02 8.55
CA GLN A 14 -37.74 -42.33 7.53
C GLN A 14 -36.79 -41.15 7.29
N GLY A 15 -35.85 -40.97 8.21
CA GLY A 15 -34.67 -40.14 7.97
C GLY A 15 -33.78 -40.78 6.91
N HIS A 16 -33.74 -40.23 5.69
CA HIS A 16 -32.70 -40.56 4.73
C HIS A 16 -32.38 -39.42 3.74
N GLY A 17 -31.21 -38.81 3.92
CA GLY A 17 -30.50 -38.09 2.86
C GLY A 17 -30.99 -36.68 2.55
N ASP A 18 -30.70 -35.73 3.43
CA ASP A 18 -30.51 -34.34 3.04
C ASP A 18 -29.42 -34.26 1.94
N ILE A 19 -29.77 -33.67 0.80
CA ILE A 19 -28.90 -33.55 -0.39
C ILE A 19 -28.03 -32.27 -0.32
N GLU A 20 -28.09 -31.49 0.78
CA GLU A 20 -27.21 -30.34 1.02
C GLU A 20 -25.84 -30.71 1.66
N MET A 21 -25.43 -31.98 1.62
CA MET A 21 -24.04 -32.36 1.91
C MET A 21 -23.10 -32.01 0.74
N GLY A 22 -22.77 -30.71 0.66
CA GLY A 22 -21.69 -30.20 -0.16
C GLY A 22 -20.40 -30.97 0.12
N ARG A 23 -19.97 -31.75 -0.88
CA ARG A 23 -18.90 -32.76 -0.85
C ARG A 23 -17.70 -32.34 0.02
N GLN A 24 -17.72 -32.74 1.30
CA GLN A 24 -16.62 -32.46 2.22
C GLN A 24 -15.36 -33.14 1.71
N VAL A 25 -14.42 -32.33 1.20
CA VAL A 25 -13.15 -32.82 0.70
C VAL A 25 -12.34 -33.30 1.90
N PRO A 26 -11.93 -34.58 1.97
CA PRO A 26 -11.18 -35.09 3.12
C PRO A 26 -9.77 -34.51 3.09
N GLY A 27 -9.52 -33.51 3.94
CA GLY A 27 -8.24 -32.82 4.02
C GLY A 27 -8.39 -31.40 4.52
N SER A 28 -8.42 -31.23 5.84
CA SER A 28 -8.26 -29.96 6.55
C SER A 28 -6.84 -29.39 6.34
N THR A 29 -6.57 -28.92 5.13
CA THR A 29 -5.39 -28.13 4.76
C THR A 29 -5.61 -26.68 5.18
N SER A 30 -5.78 -26.45 6.49
CA SER A 30 -6.48 -25.33 7.12
C SER A 30 -5.87 -23.93 6.98
N ASP A 31 -5.00 -23.70 6.00
CA ASP A 31 -4.47 -22.37 5.67
C ASP A 31 -4.13 -22.17 4.18
N MET A 32 -3.76 -23.23 3.42
CA MET A 32 -3.26 -23.10 2.04
C MET A 32 -2.08 -22.12 1.84
N GLY A 33 -1.41 -21.69 2.92
CA GLY A 33 -0.36 -20.67 2.90
C GLY A 33 -0.90 -19.23 2.90
N MET A 34 -2.13 -19.02 3.40
CA MET A 34 -2.77 -17.71 3.49
C MET A 34 -2.30 -16.91 4.73
N GLU A 35 -2.04 -17.54 5.87
CA GLU A 35 -1.48 -16.92 7.07
C GLU A 35 -0.09 -16.36 6.77
N ALA A 36 0.76 -17.17 6.13
CA ALA A 36 2.10 -16.75 5.71
C ALA A 36 2.04 -15.54 4.76
N PHE A 37 1.11 -15.55 3.81
CA PHE A 37 0.86 -14.43 2.89
C PHE A 37 0.33 -13.19 3.61
N ASN A 38 -0.64 -13.34 4.51
CA ASN A 38 -1.20 -12.26 5.31
C ASN A 38 -0.11 -11.58 6.15
N LYS A 39 0.78 -12.38 6.75
CA LYS A 39 1.94 -11.89 7.51
C LYS A 39 2.96 -11.14 6.64
N GLN A 40 3.24 -11.63 5.44
CA GLN A 40 4.07 -10.91 4.45
C GLN A 40 3.42 -9.58 4.05
N MET A 41 2.12 -9.60 3.74
CA MET A 41 1.37 -8.40 3.32
C MET A 41 1.31 -7.36 4.45
N GLN A 42 1.04 -7.76 5.69
CA GLN A 42 1.05 -6.85 6.84
C GLN A 42 2.41 -6.17 7.04
N GLU A 43 3.53 -6.87 6.82
CA GLU A 43 4.86 -6.27 6.88
C GLU A 43 5.08 -5.25 5.75
N VAL A 44 4.61 -5.54 4.52
CA VAL A 44 4.63 -4.57 3.42
C VAL A 44 3.75 -3.36 3.73
N GLU A 45 2.54 -3.56 4.28
CA GLU A 45 1.62 -2.46 4.62
C GLU A 45 2.20 -1.55 5.71
N LYS A 46 2.85 -2.09 6.75
CA LYS A 46 3.57 -1.28 7.75
C LYS A 46 4.66 -0.42 7.14
N GLN A 47 5.37 -0.91 6.12
CA GLN A 47 6.37 -0.11 5.40
C GLN A 47 5.74 0.98 4.53
N VAL A 48 4.59 0.70 3.89
CA VAL A 48 3.81 1.71 3.15
C VAL A 48 3.23 2.77 4.09
N GLU A 49 2.76 2.38 5.28
CA GLU A 49 2.32 3.33 6.32
C GLU A 49 3.48 4.18 6.82
N LYS A 50 4.67 3.59 7.05
CA LYS A 50 5.88 4.35 7.40
C LYS A 50 6.25 5.37 6.31
N LEU A 51 6.13 5.00 5.03
CA LEU A 51 6.29 5.95 3.92
C LEU A 51 5.25 7.08 3.98
N SER A 52 3.98 6.80 4.28
CA SER A 52 2.94 7.84 4.45
C SER A 52 3.28 8.80 5.60
N GLY A 53 3.76 8.27 6.73
CA GLY A 53 4.25 9.07 7.85
C GLY A 53 5.46 9.96 7.50
N LEU A 54 6.37 9.48 6.64
CA LEU A 54 7.48 10.29 6.10
C LEU A 54 6.98 11.36 5.11
N LEU A 55 5.97 11.06 4.30
CA LEU A 55 5.39 12.02 3.35
C LEU A 55 4.79 13.21 4.09
N ARG A 56 4.01 12.95 5.16
CA ARG A 56 3.45 14.00 6.01
C ARG A 56 4.56 14.86 6.63
N LYS A 57 5.54 14.24 7.29
CA LYS A 57 6.70 14.96 7.88
C LYS A 57 7.43 15.85 6.87
N LEU A 58 7.58 15.38 5.63
CA LEU A 58 8.25 16.12 4.56
C LEU A 58 7.38 17.29 4.04
N LYS A 59 6.05 17.13 3.98
CA LYS A 59 5.10 18.22 3.69
C LYS A 59 5.16 19.28 4.81
N ASP A 60 5.10 18.86 6.07
CA ASP A 60 5.15 19.74 7.24
C ASP A 60 6.47 20.53 7.29
N ALA A 61 7.61 19.87 7.10
CA ALA A 61 8.93 20.50 7.11
C ALA A 61 9.13 21.48 5.94
N ASN A 62 8.56 21.19 4.77
CA ASN A 62 8.60 22.14 3.65
C ASN A 62 7.78 23.40 3.97
N GLU A 63 6.58 23.25 4.53
CA GLU A 63 5.73 24.39 4.88
C GLU A 63 6.36 25.24 6.00
N GLU A 64 6.93 24.61 7.03
CA GLU A 64 7.71 25.28 8.07
C GLU A 64 8.85 26.11 7.45
N SER A 65 9.58 25.55 6.48
CA SER A 65 10.75 26.18 5.86
C SER A 65 10.47 27.53 5.18
N LYS A 66 9.23 27.75 4.71
CA LYS A 66 8.80 29.02 4.07
C LYS A 66 8.82 30.21 5.02
N SER A 67 8.59 29.96 6.32
CA SER A 67 8.61 30.99 7.36
C SER A 67 10.02 31.30 7.87
N VAL A 68 11.01 30.44 7.58
CA VAL A 68 12.34 30.51 8.18
C VAL A 68 13.21 31.53 7.46
N THR A 69 13.45 32.69 8.08
CA THR A 69 14.30 33.74 7.47
C THR A 69 15.80 33.49 7.64
N LYS A 70 16.23 32.91 8.78
CA LYS A 70 17.64 32.72 9.15
C LYS A 70 18.33 31.66 8.28
N ALA A 71 19.46 32.01 7.64
CA ALA A 71 20.19 31.13 6.73
C ALA A 71 20.69 29.81 7.36
N SER A 72 21.13 29.86 8.62
CA SER A 72 21.55 28.66 9.36
C SER A 72 20.39 27.68 9.60
N ALA A 73 19.20 28.21 9.92
CA ALA A 73 17.99 27.42 10.10
C ALA A 73 17.48 26.84 8.76
N MET A 74 17.50 27.61 7.65
CA MET A 74 17.20 27.09 6.32
C MET A 74 18.12 25.93 5.91
N LYS A 75 19.43 26.05 6.18
CA LYS A 75 20.39 24.97 5.92
C LYS A 75 20.12 23.72 6.78
N ALA A 76 19.70 23.89 8.03
CA ALA A 76 19.31 22.79 8.91
C ALA A 76 18.02 22.10 8.42
N MET A 77 17.00 22.86 8.01
CA MET A 77 15.77 22.31 7.44
C MET A 77 16.02 21.52 6.16
N LYS A 78 16.82 22.07 5.23
CA LYS A 78 17.23 21.35 4.02
C LYS A 78 17.90 20.01 4.34
N LYS A 79 18.88 19.99 5.26
CA LYS A 79 19.57 18.76 5.68
C LYS A 79 18.61 17.73 6.31
N ARG A 80 17.58 18.17 7.02
CA ARG A 80 16.53 17.30 7.57
C ARG A 80 15.68 16.68 6.45
N MET A 81 15.20 17.50 5.51
CA MET A 81 14.41 17.04 4.36
C MET A 81 15.20 16.08 3.45
N GLU A 82 16.49 16.34 3.22
CA GLU A 82 17.40 15.45 2.48
C GLU A 82 17.49 14.06 3.14
N LYS A 83 17.64 14.01 4.47
CA LYS A 83 17.64 12.75 5.24
C LYS A 83 16.32 11.99 5.12
N ASP A 84 15.19 12.70 5.20
CA ASP A 84 13.86 12.09 5.09
C ASP A 84 13.63 11.52 3.66
N ILE A 85 14.08 12.23 2.62
CA ILE A 85 14.08 11.76 1.22
C ILE A 85 14.95 10.50 1.03
N ASP A 86 16.14 10.45 1.65
CA ASP A 86 17.02 9.28 1.62
C ASP A 86 16.40 8.05 2.33
N GLU A 87 15.69 8.27 3.44
CA GLU A 87 14.99 7.19 4.15
C GLU A 87 13.82 6.66 3.33
N VAL A 88 13.03 7.54 2.70
CA VAL A 88 11.97 7.19 1.74
C VAL A 88 12.53 6.33 0.61
N GLY A 89 13.64 6.73 -0.02
CA GLY A 89 14.27 5.98 -1.09
C GLY A 89 14.74 4.57 -0.67
N LYS A 90 15.17 4.40 0.58
CA LYS A 90 15.56 3.09 1.14
C LYS A 90 14.35 2.18 1.34
N ILE A 91 13.29 2.69 1.98
CA ILE A 91 12.08 1.91 2.26
C ILE A 91 11.34 1.56 0.95
N ALA A 92 11.22 2.51 0.01
CA ALA A 92 10.59 2.30 -1.29
C ALA A 92 11.22 1.14 -2.08
N ARG A 93 12.55 1.03 -2.08
CA ARG A 93 13.25 -0.11 -2.69
C ARG A 93 12.92 -1.44 -2.00
N ASN A 94 12.77 -1.46 -0.67
CA ASN A 94 12.41 -2.68 0.07
C ASN A 94 10.96 -3.09 -0.21
N VAL A 95 10.02 -2.15 -0.17
CA VAL A 95 8.59 -2.37 -0.49
C VAL A 95 8.44 -2.92 -1.92
N LYS A 96 9.10 -2.29 -2.91
CA LYS A 96 9.07 -2.75 -4.30
C LYS A 96 9.56 -4.19 -4.42
N ALA A 97 10.74 -4.51 -3.87
CA ALA A 97 11.31 -5.86 -3.94
C ALA A 97 10.42 -6.91 -3.25
N ARG A 98 9.78 -6.57 -2.12
CA ARG A 98 8.82 -7.45 -1.43
C ARG A 98 7.56 -7.70 -2.26
N LEU A 99 6.98 -6.66 -2.87
CA LEU A 99 5.81 -6.81 -3.75
C LEU A 99 6.14 -7.64 -5.00
N GLU A 100 7.34 -7.49 -5.57
CA GLU A 100 7.81 -8.33 -6.68
C GLU A 100 7.97 -9.80 -6.27
N ALA A 101 8.53 -10.07 -5.08
CA ALA A 101 8.63 -11.41 -4.52
C ALA A 101 7.25 -12.04 -4.25
N ILE A 102 6.34 -11.32 -3.59
CA ILE A 102 4.98 -11.79 -3.30
C ILE A 102 4.19 -12.06 -4.61
N ASN A 103 4.35 -11.24 -5.65
CA ASN A 103 3.75 -11.51 -6.95
C ASN A 103 4.29 -12.80 -7.58
N LYS A 104 5.61 -13.06 -7.49
CA LYS A 104 6.20 -14.33 -7.94
C LYS A 104 5.66 -15.52 -7.14
N GLU A 105 5.56 -15.39 -5.82
CA GLU A 105 4.98 -16.43 -4.94
C GLU A 105 3.50 -16.69 -5.27
N ASN A 106 2.70 -15.66 -5.55
CA ASN A 106 1.30 -15.80 -5.98
C ASN A 106 1.20 -16.58 -7.31
N LEU A 107 2.08 -16.30 -8.27
CA LEU A 107 2.14 -17.06 -9.53
C LEU A 107 2.54 -18.53 -9.31
N THR A 108 3.51 -18.80 -8.44
CA THR A 108 3.90 -20.17 -8.07
C THR A 108 2.79 -20.90 -7.31
N ASN A 109 2.03 -20.20 -6.46
CA ASN A 109 0.95 -20.79 -5.67
C ASN A 109 -0.16 -21.42 -6.54
N ARG A 110 -0.34 -20.95 -7.78
CA ARG A 110 -1.28 -21.50 -8.78
C ARG A 110 -1.00 -22.93 -9.23
N GLN A 111 0.19 -23.46 -8.91
CA GLN A 111 0.56 -24.84 -9.20
C GLN A 111 0.04 -25.82 -8.13
N LYS A 112 -0.51 -25.32 -7.01
CA LYS A 112 -1.06 -26.16 -5.94
C LYS A 112 -2.56 -26.45 -6.19
N PRO A 113 -3.04 -27.66 -5.91
CA PRO A 113 -4.47 -27.98 -5.93
C PRO A 113 -5.30 -27.03 -5.05
N GLY A 114 -6.42 -26.53 -5.58
CA GLY A 114 -7.33 -25.59 -4.90
C GLY A 114 -6.84 -24.13 -4.85
N CYS A 115 -5.65 -23.84 -5.39
CA CYS A 115 -5.06 -22.50 -5.48
C CYS A 115 -4.91 -22.00 -6.93
N GLU A 116 -5.50 -22.70 -7.89
CA GLU A 116 -5.38 -22.43 -9.33
C GLU A 116 -5.88 -21.03 -9.70
N LYS A 117 -5.50 -20.56 -10.90
CA LYS A 117 -5.91 -19.25 -11.41
C LYS A 117 -7.44 -19.11 -11.40
N GLY A 118 -7.94 -18.05 -10.75
CA GLY A 118 -9.38 -17.76 -10.64
C GLY A 118 -10.09 -18.39 -9.45
N THR A 119 -9.43 -19.25 -8.66
CA THR A 119 -9.94 -19.71 -7.36
C THR A 119 -10.16 -18.53 -6.39
N SER A 120 -10.96 -18.73 -5.34
CA SER A 120 -11.15 -17.70 -4.32
C SER A 120 -9.86 -17.33 -3.59
N ILE A 121 -8.93 -18.29 -3.41
CA ILE A 121 -7.60 -18.04 -2.83
C ILE A 121 -6.74 -17.19 -3.78
N ASP A 122 -6.64 -17.57 -5.07
CA ASP A 122 -5.90 -16.79 -6.08
C ASP A 122 -6.45 -15.36 -6.18
N ARG A 123 -7.77 -15.19 -6.32
CA ARG A 123 -8.41 -13.87 -6.41
C ARG A 123 -8.16 -13.03 -5.16
N SER A 124 -8.27 -13.62 -3.96
CA SER A 124 -7.98 -12.92 -2.69
C SER A 124 -6.55 -12.40 -2.64
N ARG A 125 -5.56 -13.29 -2.88
CA ARG A 125 -4.13 -12.93 -2.87
C ARG A 125 -3.79 -11.86 -3.91
N MET A 126 -4.30 -12.01 -5.14
CA MET A 126 -4.10 -11.03 -6.21
C MET A 126 -4.73 -9.67 -5.87
N ASN A 127 -5.96 -9.64 -5.36
CA ASN A 127 -6.64 -8.39 -5.00
C ASN A 127 -5.91 -7.64 -3.87
N VAL A 128 -5.53 -8.34 -2.80
CA VAL A 128 -4.78 -7.77 -1.68
C VAL A 128 -3.43 -7.22 -2.16
N THR A 129 -2.65 -8.02 -2.89
CA THR A 129 -1.34 -7.57 -3.42
C THR A 129 -1.47 -6.36 -4.36
N ASN A 130 -2.46 -6.38 -5.26
CA ASN A 130 -2.72 -5.27 -6.20
C ASN A 130 -3.12 -3.97 -5.48
N SER A 131 -4.00 -4.04 -4.47
CA SER A 131 -4.44 -2.86 -3.73
C SER A 131 -3.30 -2.15 -2.99
N VAL A 132 -2.38 -2.93 -2.39
CA VAL A 132 -1.17 -2.40 -1.74
C VAL A 132 -0.18 -1.86 -2.77
N ALA A 133 -0.05 -2.53 -3.93
CA ALA A 133 0.82 -2.05 -5.01
C ALA A 133 0.33 -0.71 -5.62
N ILE A 134 -0.98 -0.53 -5.79
CA ILE A 134 -1.58 0.74 -6.22
C ILE A 134 -1.31 1.82 -5.17
N ARG A 135 -1.66 1.57 -3.90
CA ARG A 135 -1.43 2.51 -2.79
C ARG A 135 0.04 2.94 -2.67
N PHE A 136 0.97 2.00 -2.84
CA PHE A 136 2.41 2.28 -2.86
C PHE A 136 2.81 3.15 -4.07
N LYS A 137 2.31 2.85 -5.27
CA LYS A 137 2.58 3.64 -6.47
C LYS A 137 2.09 5.08 -6.31
N ASP A 138 0.86 5.27 -5.85
CA ASP A 138 0.24 6.60 -5.68
C ASP A 138 1.02 7.44 -4.68
N LEU A 139 1.39 6.85 -3.55
CA LEU A 139 2.25 7.47 -2.54
C LEU A 139 3.62 7.88 -3.11
N MET A 140 4.22 7.05 -3.97
CA MET A 140 5.50 7.38 -4.63
C MET A 140 5.36 8.51 -5.67
N MET A 141 4.21 8.63 -6.34
CA MET A 141 3.91 9.77 -7.22
C MET A 141 3.74 11.08 -6.41
N GLU A 142 3.09 11.02 -5.25
CA GLU A 142 3.02 12.17 -4.33
C GLU A 142 4.41 12.59 -3.82
N PHE A 143 5.25 11.64 -3.44
CA PHE A 143 6.63 11.92 -3.02
C PHE A 143 7.46 12.59 -4.12
N GLN A 144 7.34 12.12 -5.36
CA GLN A 144 8.07 12.70 -6.48
C GLN A 144 7.61 14.14 -6.77
N THR A 145 6.29 14.37 -6.73
CA THR A 145 5.69 15.72 -6.86
C THR A 145 6.17 16.66 -5.76
N LEU A 146 6.15 16.20 -4.50
CA LEU A 146 6.62 16.99 -3.36
C LEU A 146 8.12 17.29 -3.44
N ARG A 147 8.95 16.31 -3.83
CA ARG A 147 10.38 16.50 -4.00
C ARG A 147 10.70 17.56 -5.05
N GLN A 148 9.99 17.53 -6.18
CA GLN A 148 10.13 18.55 -7.23
C GLN A 148 9.75 19.94 -6.68
N LYS A 149 8.59 20.05 -6.02
CA LYS A 149 8.14 21.29 -5.38
C LYS A 149 9.15 21.86 -4.38
N ILE A 150 9.75 21.03 -3.52
CA ILE A 150 10.81 21.45 -2.56
C ILE A 150 12.02 22.01 -3.32
N GLN A 151 12.42 21.40 -4.43
CA GLN A 151 13.56 21.85 -5.22
C GLN A 151 13.30 23.19 -5.92
N ASP A 152 12.11 23.37 -6.47
CA ASP A 152 11.72 24.59 -7.17
C ASP A 152 11.49 25.77 -6.20
N GLU A 153 10.75 25.56 -5.10
CA GLU A 153 10.58 26.58 -4.04
C GLU A 153 11.94 27.01 -3.45
N TYR A 154 12.89 26.08 -3.27
CA TYR A 154 14.24 26.41 -2.79
C TYR A 154 15.06 27.19 -3.81
N ARG A 155 14.93 26.90 -5.12
CA ARG A 155 15.60 27.64 -6.19
C ARG A 155 15.11 29.10 -6.21
N GLU A 156 13.80 29.31 -6.23
CA GLU A 156 13.21 30.67 -6.21
C GLU A 156 13.67 31.50 -5.01
N VAL A 157 13.74 30.89 -3.82
CA VAL A 157 14.20 31.58 -2.60
C VAL A 157 15.67 32.01 -2.70
N ILE A 158 16.53 31.20 -3.33
CA ILE A 158 17.92 31.59 -3.60
C ILE A 158 17.97 32.72 -4.62
N GLU A 159 17.30 32.60 -5.76
CA GLU A 159 17.30 33.63 -6.82
C GLU A 159 16.85 34.99 -6.29
N ARG A 160 15.72 35.05 -5.57
CA ARG A 160 15.23 36.29 -4.95
C ARG A 160 16.24 36.87 -3.95
N ARG A 161 16.92 36.03 -3.17
CA ARG A 161 17.96 36.47 -2.21
C ARG A 161 19.21 36.98 -2.91
N VAL A 162 19.66 36.33 -3.98
CA VAL A 162 20.80 36.82 -4.78
C VAL A 162 20.45 38.19 -5.35
N ILE A 163 19.32 38.35 -6.04
CA ILE A 163 18.86 39.64 -6.60
C ILE A 163 18.80 40.72 -5.51
N THR A 164 18.27 40.41 -4.32
CA THR A 164 18.17 41.37 -3.21
C THR A 164 19.53 41.75 -2.61
N VAL A 165 20.52 40.86 -2.64
CA VAL A 165 21.85 41.06 -2.02
C VAL A 165 22.88 41.63 -3.01
N THR A 166 22.81 41.27 -4.29
CA THR A 166 23.76 41.72 -5.33
C THR A 166 23.19 42.77 -6.28
N GLY A 167 21.87 42.99 -6.27
CA GLY A 167 21.19 43.91 -7.19
C GLY A 167 21.03 43.40 -8.63
N THR A 168 21.47 42.17 -8.92
CA THR A 168 21.57 41.61 -10.28
C THR A 168 20.88 40.25 -10.38
N ARG A 169 20.30 39.93 -11.54
CA ARG A 169 19.80 38.57 -11.81
C ARG A 169 20.97 37.62 -12.11
N PRO A 170 20.94 36.36 -11.64
CA PRO A 170 21.97 35.37 -12.00
C PRO A 170 22.11 35.15 -13.52
N ASP A 171 21.04 35.35 -14.28
CA ASP A 171 21.01 35.22 -15.75
C ASP A 171 21.54 36.45 -16.51
N GLU A 172 22.00 37.50 -15.82
CA GLU A 172 22.64 38.68 -16.43
C GLU A 172 24.18 38.60 -16.44
N GLN A 173 24.74 37.39 -16.37
CA GLN A 173 26.13 37.15 -16.77
C GLN A 173 26.18 36.44 -18.13
N VAL A 174 26.18 37.26 -19.18
CA VAL A 174 26.43 36.83 -20.56
C VAL A 174 27.85 37.24 -20.95
N SER A 175 28.78 36.27 -20.98
CA SER A 175 30.04 36.26 -21.76
C SER A 175 30.66 34.87 -21.70
#